data_AF-A0A2N7WSY3-F1
#
_entry.id   AF-A0A2N7WSY3-F1
#
_cell.length_a   1.000
_cell.length_b   1.000
_cell.length_c   1.000
_cell.angle_alpha   90.00
_cell.angle_beta   90.00
_cell.angle_gamma   90.00
#
_symmetry.space_group_name_H-M   'P 1'
#
loop_
_entity.id
_entity.type
_entity.pdbx_description
1 polymer ?
#
loop_
_entity_poly.entity_id
_entity_poly.type
_entity_poly.pdbx_seq_one_letter_code
_entity_poly.pdbx_strand_id
1 'polypeptide(L)'
;MSKNKRQSQSDSRPPVDALQYEKLALSAFHLCDRQMSKLDTLITLASTICRNPAVTGDERRRQQSMLELLISTGEQYQQELACDRELFQVIALDAKGIAKRRITASRAARLLQEAERWPPWRRCRT
;
A
#
# COMPACT_ATOMS: atom_id res chain seq x y z
N MET A 1 -20.33 30.40 41.20
CA MET A 1 -21.24 30.14 40.07
C MET A 1 -20.51 30.40 38.76
N SER A 2 -20.41 29.38 37.90
CA SER A 2 -20.33 29.42 36.42
C SER A 2 -19.12 30.07 35.72
N LYS A 3 -18.48 29.49 34.70
CA LYS A 3 -18.56 28.18 34.01
C LYS A 3 -17.27 28.04 33.17
N ASN A 4 -16.66 26.85 33.18
CA ASN A 4 -15.58 26.43 32.29
C ASN A 4 -15.90 26.71 30.81
N LYS A 5 -14.90 27.17 30.05
CA LYS A 5 -14.74 26.79 28.64
C LYS A 5 -13.27 26.54 28.34
N ARG A 6 -12.85 25.29 28.56
CA ARG A 6 -11.72 24.70 27.84
C ARG A 6 -12.11 24.74 26.36
N GLN A 7 -11.69 25.77 25.65
CA GLN A 7 -11.64 25.71 24.19
C GLN A 7 -10.53 24.75 23.85
N SER A 8 -10.90 23.48 23.71
CA SER A 8 -10.19 22.53 22.87
C SER A 8 -10.07 23.19 21.50
N GLN A 9 -8.92 23.83 21.24
CA GLN A 9 -8.51 24.19 19.90
C GLN A 9 -8.49 22.89 19.11
N SER A 10 -9.59 22.59 18.43
CA SER A 10 -9.58 21.71 17.28
C SER A 10 -8.63 22.38 16.31
N ASP A 11 -7.45 21.78 16.14
CA ASP A 11 -6.50 22.06 15.06
C ASP A 11 -7.31 22.10 13.75
N SER A 12 -7.78 23.30 13.39
CA SER A 12 -8.60 23.48 12.22
C SER A 12 -7.64 23.47 11.06
N ARG A 13 -7.60 22.32 10.38
CA ARG A 13 -6.79 22.10 9.20
C ARG A 13 -7.06 23.25 8.22
N PRO A 14 -6.03 23.87 7.62
CA PRO A 14 -6.28 24.76 6.49
C PRO A 14 -7.08 23.96 5.44
N PRO A 15 -8.07 24.58 4.76
CA PRO A 15 -8.86 23.91 3.75
C PRO A 15 -7.88 23.33 2.72
N VAL A 16 -7.82 22.00 2.67
CA VAL A 16 -6.95 21.31 1.73
C VAL A 16 -7.57 21.47 0.37
N ASP A 17 -6.78 21.95 -0.58
CA ASP A 17 -7.19 22.17 -1.96
C ASP A 17 -7.75 20.87 -2.56
N ALA A 18 -9.00 20.88 -3.00
CA ALA A 18 -9.69 19.72 -3.57
C ALA A 18 -8.90 19.10 -4.73
N LEU A 19 -8.16 19.94 -5.47
CA LEU A 19 -7.28 19.54 -6.56
C LEU A 19 -6.12 18.64 -6.09
N GLN A 20 -5.64 18.81 -4.86
CA GLN A 20 -4.58 17.96 -4.29
C GLN A 20 -5.10 16.57 -3.94
N TYR A 21 -6.33 16.49 -3.43
CA TYR A 21 -7.00 15.21 -3.16
C TYR A 21 -7.35 14.46 -4.44
N GLU A 22 -7.75 15.17 -5.49
CA GLU A 22 -7.99 14.58 -6.81
C GLU A 22 -6.72 13.96 -7.39
N LYS A 23 -5.59 14.70 -7.39
CA LYS A 23 -4.29 14.19 -7.86
C LYS A 23 -3.85 12.96 -7.07
N LEU A 24 -4.09 12.97 -5.77
CA LEU A 24 -3.78 11.86 -4.87
C LEU A 24 -4.65 10.63 -5.13
N ALA A 25 -5.95 10.84 -5.38
CA ALA A 25 -6.86 9.76 -5.73
C ALA A 25 -6.49 9.13 -7.08
N LEU A 26 -6.14 9.96 -8.07
CA LEU A 26 -5.66 9.50 -9.38
C LEU A 26 -4.37 8.71 -9.28
N SER A 27 -3.41 9.15 -8.46
CA SER A 27 -2.16 8.40 -8.27
C SER A 27 -2.38 7.05 -7.59
N ALA A 28 -3.27 7.00 -6.58
CA ALA A 28 -3.68 5.75 -5.94
C ALA A 28 -4.36 4.80 -6.95
N PHE A 29 -5.24 5.32 -7.79
CA PHE A 29 -5.91 4.56 -8.85
C PHE A 29 -4.90 3.97 -9.85
N HIS A 30 -3.98 4.78 -10.40
CA HIS A 30 -2.95 4.30 -11.32
C HIS A 30 -2.04 3.24 -10.70
N LEU A 31 -1.78 3.35 -9.40
CA LEU A 31 -1.02 2.33 -8.69
C LEU A 31 -1.80 1.02 -8.61
N CYS A 32 -3.10 1.04 -8.27
CA CYS A 32 -3.93 -0.15 -8.31
C CYS A 32 -3.96 -0.81 -9.70
N ASP A 33 -4.08 -0.01 -10.76
CA ASP A 33 -4.08 -0.48 -12.15
C ASP A 33 -2.74 -1.16 -12.53
N ARG A 34 -1.61 -0.56 -12.10
CA ARG A 34 -0.29 -1.18 -12.25
C ARG A 34 -0.18 -2.50 -11.49
N GLN A 35 -0.71 -2.58 -10.26
CA GLN A 35 -0.68 -3.81 -9.48
C GLN A 35 -1.55 -4.91 -10.11
N MET A 36 -2.69 -4.55 -10.69
CA MET A 36 -3.51 -5.50 -11.47
C MET A 36 -2.72 -6.06 -12.68
N SER A 37 -2.04 -5.21 -13.44
CA SER A 37 -1.24 -5.63 -14.60
C SER A 37 -0.08 -6.57 -14.21
N LYS A 38 0.56 -6.31 -13.08
CA LYS A 38 1.61 -7.18 -12.51
C LYS A 38 1.07 -8.56 -12.14
N LEU A 39 -0.09 -8.61 -11.49
CA LEU A 39 -0.75 -9.87 -11.14
C LEU A 39 -1.14 -10.67 -12.39
N ASP A 40 -1.66 -10.00 -13.41
CA ASP A 40 -2.01 -10.64 -14.69
C ASP A 40 -0.78 -11.27 -15.37
N THR A 41 0.37 -10.60 -15.29
CA THR A 41 1.65 -11.12 -15.78
C THR A 41 2.05 -12.41 -15.04
N LEU A 42 1.97 -12.42 -13.71
CA LEU A 42 2.28 -13.61 -12.90
C LEU A 42 1.30 -14.76 -13.18
N ILE A 43 0.00 -14.47 -13.30
CA ILE A 43 -1.03 -15.46 -13.64
C ILE A 43 -0.78 -16.05 -15.02
N THR A 44 -0.41 -15.23 -16.00
CA THR A 44 -0.11 -15.65 -17.36
C THR A 44 1.12 -16.57 -17.39
N LEU A 45 2.20 -16.20 -16.72
CA LEU A 45 3.40 -17.03 -16.59
C LEU A 45 3.09 -18.37 -15.92
N ALA A 46 2.40 -18.36 -14.77
CA ALA A 46 2.01 -19.58 -14.06
C ALA A 46 1.10 -20.48 -14.91
N SER A 47 0.10 -19.89 -15.57
CA SER A 47 -0.82 -20.62 -16.47
C SER A 47 -0.08 -21.27 -17.64
N THR A 48 0.94 -20.61 -18.17
CA THR A 48 1.78 -21.15 -19.26
C THR A 48 2.55 -22.39 -18.80
N ILE A 49 3.11 -22.36 -17.58
CA ILE A 49 3.79 -23.51 -16.98
C ILE A 49 2.80 -24.66 -16.77
N CYS A 50 1.61 -24.39 -16.22
CA CYS A 50 0.61 -25.42 -15.96
C CYS A 50 0.04 -26.08 -17.23
N ARG A 51 -0.11 -25.32 -18.32
CA ARG A 51 -0.68 -25.83 -19.58
C ARG A 51 0.28 -26.67 -20.41
N ASN A 52 1.59 -26.52 -20.21
CA ASN A 52 2.61 -27.20 -20.99
C ASN A 52 3.44 -28.14 -20.11
N PRO A 53 2.90 -29.31 -19.69
CA PRO A 53 3.61 -30.23 -18.82
C PRO A 53 4.85 -30.82 -19.50
N ALA A 54 5.98 -30.81 -18.81
CA ALA A 54 7.23 -31.32 -19.35
C ALA A 54 7.26 -32.85 -19.47
N VAL A 55 7.41 -33.33 -20.71
CA VAL A 55 7.56 -34.76 -21.00
C VAL A 55 9.04 -35.17 -21.04
N THR A 56 9.91 -34.30 -21.55
CA THR A 56 11.35 -34.56 -21.73
C THR A 56 12.22 -33.90 -20.66
N GLY A 57 13.47 -34.32 -20.52
CA GLY A 57 14.42 -33.71 -19.58
C GLY A 57 14.75 -32.25 -19.90
N ASP A 58 14.85 -31.89 -21.18
CA ASP A 58 15.03 -30.50 -21.61
C ASP A 58 13.84 -29.61 -21.26
N GLU A 59 12.63 -30.14 -21.43
CA GLU A 59 11.42 -29.40 -21.09
C GLU A 59 11.30 -29.18 -19.58
N ARG A 60 11.73 -30.15 -18.75
CA ARG A 60 11.79 -29.97 -17.29
C ARG A 60 12.77 -28.88 -16.89
N ARG A 61 13.95 -28.84 -17.53
CA ARG A 61 14.94 -27.77 -17.31
C ARG A 61 14.36 -26.40 -17.69
N ARG A 62 13.69 -26.32 -18.84
CA ARG A 62 13.02 -25.09 -19.29
C ARG A 62 11.93 -24.63 -18.31
N GLN A 63 11.07 -25.56 -17.87
CA GLN A 63 10.05 -25.27 -16.86
C GLN A 63 10.67 -24.80 -15.54
N GLN A 64 11.78 -25.40 -15.11
CA GLN A 64 12.49 -24.97 -13.90
C GLN A 64 12.98 -23.52 -14.03
N SER A 65 13.59 -23.15 -15.16
CA SER A 65 13.98 -21.75 -15.41
C SER A 65 12.78 -20.80 -15.45
N MET A 66 11.62 -21.24 -15.97
CA MET A 66 10.40 -20.44 -15.94
C MET A 66 9.85 -20.25 -14.52
N LEU A 67 9.97 -21.27 -13.66
CA LEU A 67 9.59 -21.17 -12.24
C LEU A 67 10.52 -20.22 -11.49
N GLU A 68 11.83 -20.28 -11.75
CA GLU A 68 12.80 -19.32 -11.19
C GLU A 68 12.50 -17.88 -11.64
N LEU A 69 12.13 -17.69 -12.91
CA LEU A 69 11.68 -16.39 -13.41
C LEU A 69 10.39 -15.92 -12.72
N LEU A 70 9.43 -16.82 -12.50
CA LEU A 70 8.18 -16.49 -11.81
C LEU A 70 8.43 -16.05 -10.36
N ILE A 71 9.31 -16.76 -9.64
CA ILE A 71 9.67 -16.44 -8.26
C ILE A 71 10.38 -15.08 -8.20
N SER A 72 11.43 -14.89 -8.99
CA SER A 72 12.19 -13.62 -9.01
C SER A 72 11.32 -12.41 -9.39
N THR A 73 10.42 -12.58 -10.35
CA THR A 73 9.45 -11.53 -10.73
C THR A 73 8.47 -11.23 -9.58
N GLY A 74 7.98 -12.26 -8.88
CA GLY A 74 7.12 -12.11 -7.71
C GLY A 74 7.81 -11.38 -6.55
N GLU A 75 9.05 -11.73 -6.25
CA GLU A 75 9.87 -11.08 -5.21
C GLU A 75 10.12 -9.61 -5.55
N GLN A 76 10.45 -9.30 -6.81
CA GLN A 76 10.60 -7.92 -7.26
C GLN A 76 9.30 -7.13 -7.06
N TYR A 77 8.15 -7.68 -7.46
CA TYR A 77 6.86 -7.01 -7.27
C TYR A 77 6.52 -6.81 -5.79
N GLN A 78 6.87 -7.77 -4.93
CA GLN A 78 6.68 -7.65 -3.49
C GLN A 78 7.53 -6.51 -2.90
N GLN A 79 8.78 -6.37 -3.33
CA GLN A 79 9.65 -5.28 -2.88
C GLN A 79 9.12 -3.92 -3.33
N GLU A 80 8.66 -3.79 -4.57
CA GLU A 80 8.03 -2.55 -5.07
C GLU A 80 6.76 -2.21 -4.25
N LEU A 81 5.94 -3.20 -3.91
CA LEU A 81 4.74 -3.04 -3.07
C LEU A 81 5.06 -2.59 -1.64
N ALA A 82 6.18 -3.02 -1.06
CA ALA A 82 6.60 -2.58 0.26
C ALA A 82 6.88 -1.08 0.28
N CYS A 83 7.59 -0.57 -0.73
CA CYS A 83 7.84 0.86 -0.91
C CYS A 83 6.53 1.65 -1.10
N ASP A 84 5.62 1.14 -1.94
CA ASP A 84 4.31 1.76 -2.17
C ASP A 84 3.48 1.85 -0.88
N ARG A 85 3.53 0.80 -0.03
CA ARG A 85 2.81 0.76 1.24
C ARG A 85 3.25 1.85 2.21
N GLU A 86 4.55 2.14 2.31
CA GLU A 86 5.06 3.23 3.15
C GLU A 86 4.55 4.59 2.68
N LEU A 87 4.51 4.82 1.36
CA LEU A 87 3.98 6.05 0.77
C LEU A 87 2.50 6.23 1.11
N PHE A 88 1.67 5.20 0.94
CA PHE A 88 0.24 5.27 1.30
C PHE A 88 0.01 5.45 2.79
N GLN A 89 0.87 4.90 3.63
CA GLN A 89 0.79 5.10 5.07
C GLN A 89 1.03 6.58 5.44
N VAL A 90 2.01 7.23 4.83
CA VAL A 90 2.26 8.67 5.02
C VAL A 90 1.05 9.50 4.55
N ILE A 91 0.51 9.17 3.38
CA ILE A 91 -0.69 9.83 2.83
C ILE A 91 -1.89 9.67 3.76
N ALA A 92 -2.15 8.46 4.28
CA ALA A 92 -3.25 8.19 5.18
C ALA A 92 -3.10 8.93 6.52
N LEU A 93 -1.87 9.04 7.04
CA LEU A 93 -1.58 9.80 8.26
C LEU A 93 -1.77 11.31 8.04
N ASP A 94 -1.39 11.84 6.87
CA ASP A 94 -1.64 13.22 6.49
C ASP A 94 -3.14 13.52 6.33
N ALA A 95 -3.87 12.64 5.65
CA ALA A 95 -5.32 12.76 5.45
C ALA A 95 -6.11 12.77 6.77
N LYS A 96 -5.63 12.08 7.80
CA LYS A 96 -6.17 12.10 9.17
C LYS A 96 -5.86 13.38 9.96
N GLY A 97 -5.17 14.35 9.36
CA GLY A 97 -4.85 15.63 10.00
C GLY A 97 -3.73 15.53 11.03
N ILE A 98 -2.88 14.50 10.97
CA ILE A 98 -1.72 14.37 11.87
C ILE A 98 -0.60 15.27 11.32
N ALA A 99 -0.55 16.52 11.76
CA ALA A 99 0.43 17.49 11.29
C ALA A 99 1.88 17.03 11.53
N LYS A 100 2.70 17.02 10.45
CA LYS A 100 4.14 16.69 10.46
C LYS A 100 4.95 17.41 11.55
N ARG A 101 4.48 18.58 12.03
CA ARG A 101 5.21 19.39 13.02
C ARG A 101 5.19 18.84 14.46
N ARG A 102 4.40 17.81 14.78
CA ARG A 102 4.24 17.30 16.16
C ARG A 102 4.24 15.79 16.33
N ILE A 103 4.75 15.04 15.37
CA ILE A 103 4.94 13.59 15.58
C ILE A 103 6.27 13.38 16.31
N THR A 104 6.25 13.42 17.64
CA THR A 104 7.36 12.91 18.44
C THR A 104 7.53 11.41 18.18
N ALA A 105 8.74 10.86 18.33
CA ALA A 105 9.01 9.42 18.11
C ALA A 105 8.04 8.52 18.89
N SER A 106 7.66 8.91 20.11
CA SER A 106 6.65 8.23 20.93
C SER A 106 5.23 8.29 20.35
N ARG A 107 4.86 9.40 19.71
CA ARG A 107 3.58 9.56 19.02
C ARG A 107 3.56 8.75 17.72
N ALA A 108 4.66 8.71 16.97
CA ALA A 108 4.82 7.86 15.78
C ALA A 108 4.66 6.39 16.14
N ALA A 109 5.41 5.92 17.15
CA ALA A 109 5.35 4.53 17.60
C ALA A 109 3.93 4.11 18.01
N ARG A 110 3.21 4.98 18.72
CA ARG A 110 1.83 4.71 19.13
C ARG A 110 0.85 4.68 17.95
N LEU A 111 1.00 5.58 16.98
CA LEU A 111 0.19 5.59 15.75
C LEU A 111 0.45 4.36 14.87
N LEU A 112 1.70 3.90 14.79
CA LEU A 112 2.08 2.67 14.11
C LEU A 112 1.45 1.45 14.79
N GLN A 113 1.52 1.38 16.13
CA GLN A 113 0.88 0.33 16.92
C GLN A 113 -0.65 0.32 16.80
N GLU A 114 -1.28 1.49 16.73
CA GLU A 114 -2.72 1.62 16.54
C GLU A 114 -3.13 1.21 15.12
N ALA A 115 -2.32 1.55 14.11
CA ALA A 115 -2.54 1.13 12.73
C ALA A 115 -2.36 -0.38 12.53
N GLU A 116 -1.46 -1.04 13.27
CA GLU A 116 -1.26 -2.49 13.26
C GLU A 116 -2.45 -3.25 13.89
N ARG A 117 -3.11 -2.67 14.88
CA ARG A 117 -4.29 -3.26 15.55
C ARG A 117 -5.57 -3.18 14.72
N TRP A 118 -5.58 -2.44 13.62
CA TRP A 118 -6.75 -2.31 12.78
C TRP A 118 -6.83 -3.45 11.74
N PRO A 119 -7.99 -4.12 11.60
CA PRO A 119 -8.18 -5.09 10.54
C PRO A 119 -8.05 -4.39 9.17
N PRO A 120 -7.56 -5.08 8.12
CA PRO A 120 -7.16 -4.48 6.85
C PRO A 120 -8.23 -3.60 6.19
N TRP A 121 -9.51 -3.86 6.45
CA TRP A 121 -10.66 -3.14 5.90
C TRP A 121 -11.20 -1.98 6.75
N ARG A 122 -10.79 -1.79 8.02
CA ARG A 122 -11.20 -0.61 8.83
C ARG A 122 -10.23 0.57 8.75
N ARG A 123 -9.11 0.43 8.05
CA ARG A 123 -8.10 1.48 7.89
C ARG A 123 -8.55 2.72 7.11
N CYS A 124 -9.66 2.64 6.38
CA CYS A 124 -10.13 3.67 5.46
C CYS A 124 -11.33 4.49 5.94
N ARG A 125 -11.83 4.32 7.18
CA ARG A 125 -13.07 5.00 7.62
C ARG A 125 -12.93 5.66 8.99
N THR A 126 -12.12 6.73 9.07
CA THR A 126 -12.23 7.89 9.97
C THR A 126 -11.23 8.94 9.52
#